data_AF-A0A497EV39-F1
#
_entry.id   AF-A0A497EV39-F1
#
_cell.length_a   1.000
_cell.length_b   1.000
_cell.length_c   1.000
_cell.angle_alpha   90.00
_cell.angle_beta   90.00
_cell.angle_gamma   90.00
#
_symmetry.space_group_name_H-M   'P 1'
#
loop_
_entity.id
_entity.type
_entity.pdbx_description
1 polymer ?
#
loop_
_entity_poly.entity_id
_entity_poly.type
_entity_poly.pdbx_seq_one_letter_code
_entity_poly.pdbx_strand_id
1 'polypeptide(L)'
;YYEAWSGEFAQDPEGISLDANHPWNKETLPSPQARSWDGKYTWASTPRWAYNGTIYVLEAGPASRIWAPALAGKVNFTCPFAEVKTGNGVVKVSLPETKSEELPASLYDAMEVEWTVPKIYRNGVKCVNTIERNKARAYNHAYYAAVALLNALQMFELIKEGKLAVWKEIERPALSFGAGMTEAARGAVGHWSVVKGGKIYRYQVITPTAWNISPRDPEGNLGPIEEAVVNTPVTEDHGEADEWVGLDAVRVVRSYDPCLSCTVHAYIGGRYVKRSATGYCML
;
A
#
# COMPACT_ATOMS: atom_id res chain seq x y z
N TYR A 1 -14.59 0.58 14.76
CA TYR A 1 -15.07 0.64 16.16
C TYR A 1 -14.43 1.81 16.91
N TYR A 2 -14.66 3.03 16.43
CA TYR A 2 -14.02 4.24 16.95
C TYR A 2 -15.06 5.33 17.17
N GLU A 3 -14.78 6.27 18.06
CA GLU A 3 -15.49 7.54 18.18
C GLU A 3 -15.01 8.53 17.10
N ALA A 4 -15.82 9.54 16.82
CA ALA A 4 -15.43 10.64 15.94
C ALA A 4 -14.49 11.61 16.66
N TRP A 5 -13.74 12.40 15.89
CA TRP A 5 -12.86 13.46 16.38
C TRP A 5 -13.20 14.78 15.67
N SER A 6 -12.80 15.93 16.23
CA SER A 6 -13.19 17.26 15.72
C SER A 6 -12.13 17.97 14.88
N GLY A 7 -10.90 17.45 14.83
CA GLY A 7 -9.75 18.12 14.20
C GLY A 7 -9.26 19.33 15.01
N GLU A 8 -7.95 19.55 15.06
CA GLU A 8 -7.33 20.62 15.85
C GLU A 8 -6.72 21.71 14.95
N PHE A 9 -6.12 21.30 13.83
CA PHE A 9 -5.39 22.17 12.92
C PHE A 9 -6.24 22.48 11.69
N ALA A 10 -6.53 23.77 11.44
CA ALA A 10 -7.27 24.20 10.26
C ALA A 10 -6.39 24.32 9.00
N GLN A 11 -5.07 24.41 9.18
CA GLN A 11 -4.09 24.56 8.11
C GLN A 11 -2.83 23.74 8.41
N ASP A 12 -2.10 23.39 7.35
CA ASP A 12 -0.74 22.83 7.46
C ASP A 12 0.33 23.93 7.61
N PRO A 13 1.62 23.59 7.77
CA PRO A 13 2.70 24.57 7.90
C PRO A 13 2.89 25.51 6.69
N GLU A 14 2.36 25.14 5.51
CA GLU A 14 2.42 25.95 4.29
C GLU A 14 1.17 26.83 4.11
N GLY A 15 0.23 26.79 5.07
CA GLY A 15 -1.00 27.57 5.06
C GLY A 15 -2.12 26.93 4.21
N ILE A 16 -1.93 25.68 3.77
CA ILE A 16 -2.93 24.94 3.00
C ILE A 16 -4.03 24.48 3.97
N SER A 17 -5.29 24.68 3.59
CA SER A 17 -6.46 24.23 4.37
C SER A 17 -6.38 22.74 4.65
N LEU A 18 -6.60 22.36 5.90
CA LEU A 18 -6.51 20.99 6.37
C LEU A 18 -7.89 20.46 6.79
N ASP A 19 -8.30 19.34 6.22
CA ASP A 19 -9.56 18.68 6.59
C ASP A 19 -9.47 18.14 8.03
N ALA A 20 -10.59 18.17 8.76
CA ALA A 20 -10.67 17.60 10.11
C ALA A 20 -10.36 16.09 10.13
N ASN A 21 -10.57 15.39 9.02
CA ASN A 21 -10.27 13.96 8.87
C ASN A 21 -8.86 13.67 8.35
N HIS A 22 -8.07 14.70 8.01
CA HIS A 22 -6.67 14.51 7.60
C HIS A 22 -5.87 13.79 8.71
N PRO A 23 -4.89 12.92 8.39
CA PRO A 23 -4.12 12.21 9.41
C PRO A 23 -3.42 13.08 10.47
N TRP A 24 -3.04 14.32 10.17
CA TRP A 24 -2.55 15.27 11.20
C TRP A 24 -3.63 15.73 12.19
N ASN A 25 -4.91 15.58 11.85
CA ASN A 25 -6.07 15.90 12.69
C ASN A 25 -6.79 14.67 13.25
N LYS A 26 -6.43 13.47 12.79
CA LYS A 26 -7.04 12.22 13.25
C LYS A 26 -6.64 11.87 14.68
N GLU A 27 -7.63 11.48 15.47
CA GLU A 27 -7.45 10.85 16.79
C GLU A 27 -8.03 9.43 16.76
N THR A 28 -7.28 8.48 17.32
CA THR A 28 -7.73 7.08 17.37
C THR A 28 -8.37 6.82 18.71
N LEU A 29 -9.68 7.04 18.80
CA LEU A 29 -10.49 6.89 20.01
C LEU A 29 -11.25 5.56 19.96
N PRO A 30 -10.75 4.47 20.57
CA PRO A 30 -11.38 3.16 20.47
C PRO A 30 -12.71 3.11 21.23
N SER A 31 -13.75 2.62 20.57
CA SER A 31 -15.07 2.37 21.13
C SER A 31 -15.49 0.93 20.81
N PRO A 32 -15.04 -0.06 21.62
CA PRO A 32 -15.43 -1.46 21.45
C PRO A 32 -16.95 -1.62 21.53
N GLN A 33 -17.53 -2.36 20.59
CA GLN A 33 -18.96 -2.64 20.53
C GLN A 33 -19.21 -3.97 19.80
N ALA A 34 -20.43 -4.50 19.92
CA ALA A 34 -20.83 -5.67 19.16
C ALA A 34 -20.77 -5.38 17.65
N ARG A 35 -20.39 -6.42 16.89
CA ARG A 35 -20.39 -6.36 15.42
C ARG A 35 -21.82 -6.25 14.92
N SER A 36 -22.08 -5.27 14.06
CA SER A 36 -23.31 -5.15 13.29
C SER A 36 -22.97 -4.94 11.83
N TRP A 37 -23.50 -5.78 10.94
CA TRP A 37 -23.29 -5.68 9.49
C TRP A 37 -24.00 -4.48 8.86
N ASP A 38 -25.03 -3.96 9.54
CA ASP A 38 -25.74 -2.73 9.18
C ASP A 38 -25.14 -1.49 9.90
N GLY A 39 -24.08 -1.69 10.70
CA GLY A 39 -23.44 -0.65 11.49
C GLY A 39 -21.91 -0.80 11.47
N LYS A 40 -21.26 -0.65 12.63
CA LYS A 40 -19.80 -0.86 12.70
C LYS A 40 -19.51 -2.37 12.73
N TYR A 41 -18.72 -2.85 11.78
CA TYR A 41 -18.35 -4.27 11.68
C TYR A 41 -16.84 -4.56 11.68
N THR A 42 -15.99 -3.53 11.71
CA THR A 42 -14.53 -3.71 11.65
C THR A 42 -13.74 -2.68 12.49
N TRP A 43 -12.51 -3.07 12.82
CA TRP A 43 -11.46 -2.20 13.36
C TRP A 43 -10.64 -1.51 12.26
N ALA A 44 -10.76 -1.91 11.01
CA ALA A 44 -10.15 -1.17 9.90
C ALA A 44 -10.74 0.25 9.82
N SER A 45 -9.89 1.24 9.55
CA SER A 45 -10.35 2.59 9.20
C SER A 45 -10.71 2.67 7.71
N THR A 46 -11.33 3.78 7.31
CA THR A 46 -11.83 3.99 5.95
C THR A 46 -11.08 5.11 5.23
N PRO A 47 -9.78 4.93 4.88
CA PRO A 47 -9.06 5.95 4.11
C PRO A 47 -9.70 6.12 2.73
N ARG A 48 -9.80 7.38 2.31
CA ARG A 48 -10.28 7.81 1.00
C ARG A 48 -9.40 8.93 0.48
N TRP A 49 -9.36 9.10 -0.83
CA TRP A 49 -8.60 10.17 -1.46
C TRP A 49 -9.56 11.25 -1.98
N ALA A 50 -9.53 12.42 -1.36
CA ALA A 50 -10.30 13.57 -1.85
C ALA A 50 -9.49 14.30 -2.94
N TYR A 51 -10.09 14.49 -4.12
CA TYR A 51 -9.50 15.26 -5.20
C TYR A 51 -10.59 15.96 -6.01
N ASN A 52 -10.43 17.28 -6.20
CA ASN A 52 -11.38 18.14 -6.92
C ASN A 52 -12.86 17.93 -6.51
N GLY A 53 -13.11 17.88 -5.19
CA GLY A 53 -14.45 17.70 -4.63
C GLY A 53 -15.02 16.27 -4.74
N THR A 54 -14.26 15.33 -5.30
CA THR A 54 -14.66 13.92 -5.39
C THR A 54 -13.88 13.09 -4.38
N ILE A 55 -14.59 12.17 -3.70
CA ILE A 55 -13.99 11.18 -2.80
C ILE A 55 -13.77 9.88 -3.57
N TYR A 56 -12.51 9.46 -3.67
CA TYR A 56 -12.13 8.25 -4.37
C TYR A 56 -11.79 7.12 -3.40
N VAL A 57 -12.30 5.93 -3.72
CA VAL A 57 -11.81 4.66 -3.18
C VAL A 57 -10.59 4.25 -3.99
N LEU A 58 -9.45 4.06 -3.33
CA LEU A 58 -8.20 3.69 -4.00
C LEU A 58 -7.72 2.30 -3.56
N GLU A 59 -7.20 1.55 -4.53
CA GLU A 59 -6.45 0.32 -4.30
C GLU A 59 -4.95 0.65 -4.17
N ALA A 60 -4.31 0.07 -3.16
CA ALA A 60 -2.86 0.08 -2.98
C ALA A 60 -2.28 -1.30 -3.33
N GLY A 61 -1.12 -1.35 -3.99
CA GLY A 61 -0.49 -2.63 -4.32
C GLY A 61 0.59 -2.54 -5.38
N PRO A 62 1.30 -3.66 -5.65
CA PRO A 62 2.22 -3.77 -6.77
C PRO A 62 1.57 -3.45 -8.13
N ALA A 63 0.27 -3.74 -8.29
CA ALA A 63 -0.51 -3.36 -9.46
C ALA A 63 -0.59 -1.83 -9.60
N SER A 64 -1.07 -1.12 -8.57
CA SER A 64 -1.13 0.35 -8.56
C SER A 64 0.24 0.99 -8.80
N ARG A 65 1.29 0.43 -8.17
CA ARG A 65 2.68 0.92 -8.28
C ARG A 65 3.21 0.91 -9.70
N ILE A 66 3.05 -0.19 -10.43
CA ILE A 66 3.62 -0.32 -11.77
C ILE A 66 2.74 0.36 -12.83
N TRP A 67 1.44 0.53 -12.54
CA TRP A 67 0.48 1.15 -13.44
C TRP A 67 0.71 2.65 -13.64
N ALA A 68 0.92 3.41 -12.55
CA ALA A 68 1.16 4.85 -12.61
C ALA A 68 2.37 5.24 -13.49
N PRO A 69 3.57 4.67 -13.31
CA PRO A 69 4.71 4.99 -14.16
C PRO A 69 4.52 4.47 -15.60
N ALA A 70 3.88 3.32 -15.81
CA ALA A 70 3.57 2.82 -17.16
C ALA A 70 2.79 3.82 -18.00
N LEU A 71 1.84 4.53 -17.38
CA LEU A 71 1.05 5.57 -18.05
C LEU A 71 1.80 6.91 -18.11
N ALA A 72 2.45 7.31 -17.02
CA ALA A 72 3.09 8.62 -16.93
C ALA A 72 4.37 8.73 -17.78
N GLY A 73 5.08 7.62 -18.00
CA GLY A 73 6.33 7.60 -18.75
C GLY A 73 7.47 8.40 -18.11
N LYS A 74 7.39 8.64 -16.80
CA LYS A 74 8.32 9.52 -16.06
C LYS A 74 9.44 8.79 -15.33
N VAL A 75 9.40 7.46 -15.29
CA VAL A 75 10.41 6.66 -14.57
C VAL A 75 11.26 5.92 -15.59
N ASN A 76 12.41 6.48 -15.91
CA ASN A 76 13.32 5.92 -16.91
C ASN A 76 14.76 6.05 -16.43
N PHE A 77 15.53 4.97 -16.48
CA PHE A 77 16.97 5.01 -16.24
C PHE A 77 17.67 3.92 -17.04
N THR A 78 18.96 4.14 -17.28
CA THR A 78 19.86 3.16 -17.87
C THR A 78 21.16 3.19 -17.06
N CYS A 79 21.63 2.03 -16.62
CA CYS A 79 22.94 1.85 -15.99
C CYS A 79 23.64 0.63 -16.62
N PRO A 80 24.94 0.40 -16.34
CA PRO A 80 25.68 -0.73 -16.91
C PRO A 80 25.06 -2.12 -16.69
N PHE A 81 24.20 -2.27 -15.68
CA PHE A 81 23.62 -3.56 -15.29
C PHE A 81 22.11 -3.64 -15.47
N ALA A 82 21.41 -2.54 -15.74
CA ALA A 82 19.96 -2.57 -15.86
C ALA A 82 19.40 -1.36 -16.62
N GLU A 83 18.25 -1.56 -17.22
CA GLU A 83 17.47 -0.48 -17.83
C GLU A 83 16.00 -0.60 -17.40
N VAL A 84 15.37 0.53 -17.11
CA VAL A 84 13.92 0.63 -16.95
C VAL A 84 13.41 1.71 -17.90
N LYS A 85 12.43 1.34 -18.74
CA LYS A 85 11.69 2.27 -19.60
C LYS A 85 10.20 2.20 -19.29
N THR A 86 9.56 3.35 -19.20
CA THR A 86 8.13 3.46 -18.94
C THR A 86 7.46 4.40 -19.94
N GLY A 87 6.17 4.16 -20.19
CA GLY A 87 5.35 5.00 -21.08
C GLY A 87 4.45 4.16 -21.96
N ASN A 88 3.46 4.80 -22.60
CA ASN A 88 2.51 4.14 -23.51
C ASN A 88 1.78 2.93 -22.89
N GLY A 89 1.62 2.90 -21.57
CA GLY A 89 1.03 1.78 -20.85
C GLY A 89 1.95 0.57 -20.69
N VAL A 90 3.26 0.76 -20.79
CA VAL A 90 4.27 -0.30 -20.69
C VAL A 90 5.32 0.05 -19.64
N VAL A 91 5.79 -0.95 -18.92
CA VAL A 91 7.04 -0.94 -18.15
C VAL A 91 7.93 -2.05 -18.66
N LYS A 92 9.08 -1.68 -19.20
CA LYS A 92 10.10 -2.59 -19.71
C LYS A 92 11.31 -2.54 -18.79
N VAL A 93 11.76 -3.72 -18.37
CA VAL A 93 12.91 -3.90 -17.48
C VAL A 93 13.91 -4.81 -18.17
N SER A 94 15.12 -4.31 -18.39
CA SER A 94 16.22 -5.09 -18.94
C SER A 94 17.21 -5.40 -17.83
N LEU A 95 17.58 -6.67 -17.70
CA LEU A 95 18.50 -7.22 -16.70
C LEU A 95 19.68 -7.89 -17.41
N PRO A 96 20.87 -7.92 -16.78
CA PRO A 96 22.08 -8.38 -17.43
C PRO A 96 22.12 -9.91 -17.46
N GLU A 97 23.10 -10.47 -18.15
CA GLU A 97 23.42 -11.88 -17.99
C GLU A 97 23.80 -12.18 -16.53
N THR A 98 23.45 -13.37 -16.06
CA THR A 98 23.85 -13.86 -14.74
C THR A 98 24.58 -15.18 -14.88
N LYS A 99 25.56 -15.43 -14.00
CA LYS A 99 26.22 -16.73 -13.89
C LYS A 99 26.22 -17.11 -12.43
N SER A 100 25.29 -17.97 -12.04
CA SER A 100 25.18 -18.48 -10.68
C SER A 100 25.10 -20.00 -10.74
N GLU A 101 26.00 -20.68 -10.04
CA GLU A 101 25.98 -22.14 -9.91
C GLU A 101 24.71 -22.67 -9.23
N GLU A 102 23.94 -21.80 -8.57
CA GLU A 102 22.65 -22.11 -7.95
C GLU A 102 21.47 -22.06 -8.94
N LEU A 103 21.66 -21.52 -10.14
CA LEU A 103 20.60 -21.36 -11.14
C LEU A 103 20.85 -22.24 -12.38
N PRO A 104 19.80 -22.76 -13.02
CA PRO A 104 19.94 -23.43 -14.31
C PRO A 104 20.55 -22.50 -15.36
N ALA A 105 21.42 -23.05 -16.21
CA ALA A 105 22.05 -22.29 -17.31
C ALA A 105 21.04 -21.63 -18.26
N SER A 106 19.80 -22.14 -18.33
CA SER A 106 18.69 -21.55 -19.08
C SER A 106 18.25 -20.18 -18.56
N LEU A 107 18.72 -19.75 -17.38
CA LEU A 107 18.43 -18.45 -16.78
C LEU A 107 19.64 -17.49 -16.82
N TYR A 108 20.73 -17.88 -17.50
CA TYR A 108 21.95 -17.09 -17.51
C TYR A 108 21.91 -15.93 -18.49
N ASP A 109 21.15 -16.06 -19.57
CA ASP A 109 21.10 -15.03 -20.60
C ASP A 109 20.50 -13.73 -20.06
N ALA A 110 20.96 -12.60 -20.62
CA ALA A 110 20.33 -11.32 -20.37
C ALA A 110 18.83 -11.38 -20.72
N MET A 111 18.01 -10.73 -19.91
CA MET A 111 16.56 -10.83 -20.04
C MET A 111 15.91 -9.46 -20.14
N GLU A 112 14.87 -9.38 -20.95
CA GLU A 112 13.95 -8.25 -21.00
C GLU A 112 12.58 -8.72 -20.53
N VAL A 113 12.03 -8.01 -19.56
CA VAL A 113 10.74 -8.31 -18.94
C VAL A 113 9.82 -7.11 -19.17
N GLU A 114 8.71 -7.34 -19.87
CA GLU A 114 7.75 -6.30 -20.22
C GLU A 114 6.41 -6.51 -19.52
N TRP A 115 5.99 -5.54 -18.71
CA TRP A 115 4.65 -5.46 -18.16
C TRP A 115 3.82 -4.45 -18.94
N THR A 116 2.66 -4.88 -19.42
CA THR A 116 1.70 -4.01 -20.11
C THR A 116 0.48 -3.79 -19.23
N VAL A 117 0.00 -2.54 -19.19
CA VAL A 117 -1.24 -2.18 -18.50
C VAL A 117 -2.40 -3.02 -19.04
N PRO A 118 -3.10 -3.79 -18.18
CA PRO A 118 -4.22 -4.62 -18.59
C PRO A 118 -5.30 -3.82 -19.33
N LYS A 119 -5.80 -4.40 -20.42
CA LYS A 119 -6.93 -3.87 -21.20
C LYS A 119 -8.22 -4.59 -20.80
N ILE A 120 -8.50 -4.63 -19.49
CA ILE A 120 -9.70 -5.26 -18.93
C ILE A 120 -10.71 -4.17 -18.60
N TYR A 121 -11.96 -4.38 -19.02
CA TYR A 121 -13.05 -3.46 -18.80
C TYR A 121 -14.28 -4.20 -18.28
N ARG A 122 -15.01 -3.57 -17.37
CA ARG A 122 -16.33 -4.00 -16.89
C ARG A 122 -17.28 -2.83 -17.02
N ASN A 123 -18.37 -2.99 -17.77
CA ASN A 123 -19.35 -1.93 -18.03
C ASN A 123 -18.71 -0.63 -18.54
N GLY A 124 -17.70 -0.74 -19.42
CA GLY A 124 -16.95 0.41 -19.96
C GLY A 124 -15.92 1.02 -19.00
N VAL A 125 -15.84 0.57 -17.75
CA VAL A 125 -14.86 1.03 -16.76
C VAL A 125 -13.65 0.11 -16.78
N LYS A 126 -12.45 0.69 -16.91
CA LYS A 126 -11.20 -0.07 -16.86
C LYS A 126 -11.00 -0.65 -15.45
N CYS A 127 -10.64 -1.93 -15.36
CA CYS A 127 -10.47 -2.61 -14.08
C CYS A 127 -9.23 -3.52 -14.05
N VAL A 128 -8.87 -3.97 -12.85
CA VAL A 128 -7.81 -4.96 -12.59
C VAL A 128 -8.42 -6.16 -11.87
N ASN A 129 -8.04 -7.37 -12.28
CA ASN A 129 -8.54 -8.60 -11.68
C ASN A 129 -7.48 -9.28 -10.80
N THR A 130 -7.89 -10.36 -10.14
CA THR A 130 -7.04 -11.21 -9.28
C THR A 130 -5.73 -11.65 -9.94
N ILE A 131 -5.79 -12.07 -11.21
CA ILE A 131 -4.62 -12.58 -11.93
C ILE A 131 -3.66 -11.45 -12.26
N GLU A 132 -4.16 -10.30 -12.70
CA GLU A 132 -3.31 -9.14 -13.02
C GLU A 132 -2.65 -8.54 -11.78
N ARG A 133 -3.28 -8.59 -10.61
CA ARG A 133 -2.62 -8.23 -9.34
C ARG A 133 -1.42 -9.14 -9.04
N ASN A 134 -1.60 -10.45 -9.21
CA ASN A 134 -0.53 -11.44 -8.98
C ASN A 134 0.58 -11.32 -10.02
N LYS A 135 0.24 -11.10 -11.30
CA LYS A 135 1.21 -10.82 -12.36
C LYS A 135 2.00 -9.56 -12.03
N ALA A 136 1.33 -8.44 -11.74
CA ALA A 136 2.02 -7.20 -11.39
C ALA A 136 2.98 -7.39 -10.21
N ARG A 137 2.61 -8.17 -9.18
CA ARG A 137 3.51 -8.52 -8.07
C ARG A 137 4.75 -9.28 -8.55
N ALA A 138 4.61 -10.27 -9.43
CA ALA A 138 5.74 -10.99 -10.00
C ALA A 138 6.66 -10.05 -10.80
N TYR A 139 6.10 -9.24 -11.70
CA TYR A 139 6.86 -8.28 -12.51
C TYR A 139 7.63 -7.24 -11.70
N ASN A 140 7.08 -6.82 -10.57
CA ASN A 140 7.76 -5.90 -9.66
C ASN A 140 9.09 -6.46 -9.13
N HIS A 141 9.29 -7.79 -9.08
CA HIS A 141 10.58 -8.36 -8.65
C HIS A 141 11.71 -7.99 -9.62
N ALA A 142 11.47 -8.10 -10.93
CA ALA A 142 12.43 -7.67 -11.94
C ALA A 142 12.71 -6.17 -11.83
N TYR A 143 11.66 -5.37 -11.63
CA TYR A 143 11.80 -3.93 -11.42
C TYR A 143 12.67 -3.61 -10.18
N TYR A 144 12.45 -4.28 -9.04
CA TYR A 144 13.27 -4.07 -7.84
C TYR A 144 14.71 -4.49 -8.05
N ALA A 145 14.96 -5.59 -8.76
CA ALA A 145 16.32 -6.03 -9.07
C ALA A 145 17.07 -4.96 -9.89
N ALA A 146 16.42 -4.40 -10.92
CA ALA A 146 16.98 -3.32 -11.72
C ALA A 146 17.31 -2.07 -10.88
N VAL A 147 16.38 -1.65 -10.01
CA VAL A 147 16.58 -0.49 -9.13
C VAL A 147 17.66 -0.76 -8.07
N ALA A 148 17.74 -1.98 -7.54
CA ALA A 148 18.77 -2.36 -6.58
C ALA A 148 20.18 -2.27 -7.18
N LEU A 149 20.36 -2.70 -8.44
CA LEU A 149 21.62 -2.56 -9.17
C LEU A 149 22.00 -1.09 -9.40
N LEU A 150 21.04 -0.24 -9.76
CA LEU A 150 21.26 1.21 -9.86
C LEU A 150 21.68 1.81 -8.52
N ASN A 151 20.97 1.49 -7.44
CA ASN A 151 21.25 2.02 -6.11
C ASN A 151 22.62 1.58 -5.59
N ALA A 152 23.01 0.32 -5.84
CA ALA A 152 24.33 -0.19 -5.49
C ALA A 152 25.45 0.58 -6.19
N LEU A 153 25.29 0.87 -7.49
CA LEU A 153 26.23 1.70 -8.24
C LEU A 153 26.34 3.12 -7.68
N GLN A 154 25.21 3.76 -7.42
CA GLN A 154 25.18 5.11 -6.83
C GLN A 154 25.86 5.13 -5.45
N MET A 155 25.64 4.10 -4.63
CA MET A 155 26.30 3.94 -3.34
C MET A 155 27.82 3.81 -3.50
N PHE A 156 28.31 3.01 -4.44
CA PHE A 156 29.76 2.87 -4.66
C PHE A 156 30.42 4.16 -5.14
N GLU A 157 29.76 4.95 -5.99
CA GLU A 157 30.29 6.26 -6.40
C GLU A 157 30.36 7.24 -5.22
N LEU A 158 29.33 7.29 -4.35
CA LEU A 158 29.38 8.10 -3.13
C LEU A 158 30.53 7.70 -2.21
N ILE A 159 30.76 6.40 -2.03
CA ILE A 159 31.87 5.87 -1.22
C ILE A 159 33.23 6.28 -1.83
N LYS A 160 33.38 6.15 -3.15
CA LYS A 160 34.59 6.53 -3.88
C LYS A 160 34.88 8.03 -3.78
N GLU A 161 33.85 8.87 -3.76
CA GLU A 161 33.96 10.32 -3.54
C GLU A 161 34.23 10.70 -2.07
N GLY A 162 34.29 9.73 -1.14
CA GLY A 162 34.46 9.97 0.29
C GLY A 162 33.21 10.52 0.98
N LYS A 163 32.04 10.48 0.34
CA LYS A 163 30.75 10.93 0.91
C LYS A 163 30.15 9.87 1.82
N LEU A 164 30.74 9.71 3.01
CA LEU A 164 30.42 8.64 3.96
C LEU A 164 29.43 9.04 5.08
N ALA A 165 28.92 10.27 5.06
CA ALA A 165 28.00 10.75 6.10
C ALA A 165 26.64 10.02 6.00
N VAL A 166 26.23 9.37 7.09
CA VAL A 166 24.94 8.64 7.21
C VAL A 166 23.93 9.33 8.13
N TRP A 167 24.30 10.47 8.70
CA TRP A 167 23.48 11.22 9.64
C TRP A 167 23.77 12.73 9.53
N LYS A 168 22.74 13.53 9.80
CA LYS A 168 22.83 14.98 9.89
C LYS A 168 22.07 15.45 11.13
N GLU A 169 22.64 16.40 11.85
CA GLU A 169 21.96 17.05 12.96
C GLU A 169 20.71 17.78 12.46
N ILE A 170 19.62 17.68 13.23
CA ILE A 170 18.34 18.29 12.92
C ILE A 170 17.94 19.23 14.06
N GLU A 171 17.49 20.42 13.69
CA GLU A 171 16.83 21.30 14.64
C GLU A 171 15.45 20.75 15.01
N ARG A 172 15.04 20.94 16.27
CA ARG A 172 13.77 20.47 16.79
C ARG A 172 12.91 21.67 17.20
N PRO A 173 12.06 22.18 16.30
CA PRO A 173 11.15 23.26 16.62
C PRO A 173 10.20 22.89 17.77
N ALA A 174 9.67 23.91 18.45
CA ALA A 174 8.67 23.72 19.50
C ALA A 174 7.37 23.07 18.98
N LEU A 175 7.02 23.32 17.71
CA LEU A 175 5.93 22.68 16.97
C LEU A 175 6.44 22.34 15.57
N SER A 176 6.28 21.09 15.14
CA SER A 176 6.56 20.69 13.76
C SER A 176 5.59 19.61 13.28
N PHE A 177 5.40 19.58 11.96
CA PHE A 177 4.60 18.58 11.26
C PHE A 177 5.52 17.80 10.34
N GLY A 178 5.32 16.48 10.29
CA GLY A 178 6.02 15.59 9.38
C GLY A 178 5.03 14.75 8.59
N ALA A 179 5.30 14.57 7.31
CA ALA A 179 4.66 13.56 6.47
C ALA A 179 5.76 12.77 5.76
N GLY A 180 5.73 11.45 5.90
CA GLY A 180 6.63 10.53 5.21
C GLY A 180 5.80 9.53 4.42
N MET A 181 5.94 9.55 3.11
CA MET A 181 5.23 8.63 2.22
C MET A 181 6.25 7.76 1.49
N THR A 182 5.93 6.48 1.36
CA THR A 182 6.74 5.54 0.60
C THR A 182 5.88 4.41 0.06
N GLU A 183 6.50 3.51 -0.69
CA GLU A 183 5.89 2.33 -1.27
C GLU A 183 6.38 1.10 -0.48
N ALA A 184 5.56 0.61 0.46
CA ALA A 184 5.83 -0.65 1.16
C ALA A 184 5.56 -1.85 0.24
N ALA A 185 5.94 -3.08 0.60
CA ALA A 185 5.74 -4.25 -0.27
C ALA A 185 4.29 -4.41 -0.82
N ARG A 186 3.29 -3.98 -0.04
CA ARG A 186 1.85 -4.06 -0.35
C ARG A 186 1.24 -2.78 -0.96
N GLY A 187 2.04 -1.75 -1.26
CA GLY A 187 1.57 -0.50 -1.88
C GLY A 187 1.90 0.75 -1.06
N ALA A 188 1.15 1.83 -1.33
CA ALA A 188 1.32 3.14 -0.70
C ALA A 188 1.14 3.09 0.82
N VAL A 189 2.14 3.62 1.55
CA VAL A 189 2.09 3.83 3.00
C VAL A 189 2.43 5.29 3.30
N GLY A 190 1.68 5.88 4.23
CA GLY A 190 1.93 7.22 4.72
C GLY A 190 2.01 7.27 6.24
N HIS A 191 2.96 8.03 6.75
CA HIS A 191 3.14 8.35 8.16
C HIS A 191 3.00 9.86 8.33
N TRP A 192 2.19 10.28 9.29
CA TRP A 192 1.97 11.67 9.64
C TRP A 192 2.27 11.87 11.11
N SER A 193 3.15 12.82 11.42
CA SER A 193 3.53 13.16 12.79
C SER A 193 3.29 14.63 13.07
N VAL A 194 2.92 14.93 14.30
CA VAL A 194 2.95 16.26 14.88
C VAL A 194 3.82 16.17 16.14
N VAL A 195 4.83 17.02 16.24
CA VAL A 195 5.72 17.11 17.40
C VAL A 195 5.44 18.43 18.12
N LYS A 196 5.23 18.38 19.44
CA LYS A 196 5.07 19.56 20.31
C LYS A 196 5.97 19.44 21.52
N GLY A 197 6.68 20.52 21.86
CA GLY A 197 7.57 20.56 23.03
C GLY A 197 8.62 19.44 23.03
N GLY A 198 9.13 19.09 21.84
CA GLY A 198 10.11 18.00 21.66
C GLY A 198 9.56 16.58 21.82
N LYS A 199 8.25 16.39 21.95
CA LYS A 199 7.58 15.08 22.06
C LYS A 199 6.66 14.84 20.88
N ILE A 200 6.50 13.58 20.47
CA ILE A 200 5.46 13.19 19.51
C ILE A 200 4.10 13.48 20.16
N TYR A 201 3.43 14.49 19.64
CA TYR A 201 2.08 14.87 20.06
C TYR A 201 1.02 14.02 19.37
N ARG A 202 1.25 13.71 18.09
CA ARG A 202 0.37 12.88 17.28
C ARG A 202 1.17 12.07 16.28
N TYR A 203 0.76 10.82 16.06
CA TYR A 203 1.34 9.96 15.04
C TYR A 203 0.25 9.09 14.42
N GLN A 204 0.07 9.18 13.11
CA GLN A 204 -0.93 8.45 12.37
C GLN A 204 -0.28 7.76 11.18
N VAL A 205 -0.70 6.53 10.92
CA VAL A 205 -0.22 5.71 9.81
C VAL A 205 -1.42 5.27 9.00
N ILE A 206 -1.32 5.36 7.68
CA ILE A 206 -2.22 4.70 6.75
C ILE A 206 -1.37 3.69 5.97
N THR A 207 -1.58 2.42 6.26
CA THR A 207 -0.87 1.31 5.59
C THR A 207 -1.57 0.91 4.31
N PRO A 208 -0.90 0.16 3.41
CA PRO A 208 -1.51 -0.26 2.16
C PRO A 208 -2.73 -1.15 2.39
N THR A 209 -2.66 -2.03 3.40
CA THR A 209 -3.81 -2.88 3.75
C THR A 209 -4.97 -2.06 4.31
N ALA A 210 -4.73 -0.96 5.02
CA ALA A 210 -5.81 -0.07 5.48
C ALA A 210 -6.62 0.51 4.31
N TRP A 211 -6.00 0.79 3.16
CA TRP A 211 -6.72 1.13 1.93
C TRP A 211 -7.57 -0.04 1.44
N ASN A 212 -6.93 -1.20 1.24
CA ASN A 212 -7.53 -2.35 0.56
C ASN A 212 -8.67 -3.02 1.35
N ILE A 213 -8.55 -3.09 2.68
CA ILE A 213 -9.56 -3.71 3.56
C ILE A 213 -10.50 -2.69 4.20
N SER A 214 -10.45 -1.44 3.74
CA SER A 214 -11.35 -0.39 4.24
C SER A 214 -12.81 -0.87 4.13
N PRO A 215 -13.63 -0.63 5.16
CA PRO A 215 -15.05 -0.95 5.07
C PRO A 215 -15.76 0.08 4.18
N ARG A 216 -17.10 -0.06 4.11
CA ARG A 216 -17.98 0.97 3.57
C ARG A 216 -17.71 2.33 4.21
N ASP A 217 -17.68 3.37 3.40
CA ASP A 217 -17.69 4.76 3.87
C ASP A 217 -19.13 5.23 4.17
N PRO A 218 -19.31 6.41 4.78
CA PRO A 218 -20.64 6.96 5.08
C PRO A 218 -21.55 7.11 3.86
N GLU A 219 -20.97 7.27 2.66
CA GLU A 219 -21.67 7.35 1.38
C GLU A 219 -22.06 5.96 0.83
N GLY A 220 -21.61 4.88 1.48
CA GLY A 220 -21.92 3.49 1.13
C GLY A 220 -20.97 2.87 0.10
N ASN A 221 -19.90 3.56 -0.30
CA ASN A 221 -18.93 3.01 -1.25
C ASN A 221 -18.12 1.90 -0.57
N LEU A 222 -18.06 0.74 -1.23
CA LEU A 222 -17.29 -0.42 -0.80
C LEU A 222 -15.78 -0.12 -0.83
N GLY A 223 -15.02 -0.75 0.06
CA GLY A 223 -13.57 -0.78 -0.08
C GLY A 223 -13.11 -1.73 -1.18
N PRO A 224 -11.83 -1.68 -1.60
CA PRO A 224 -11.32 -2.45 -2.75
C PRO A 224 -11.54 -3.97 -2.65
N ILE A 225 -11.32 -4.56 -1.48
CA ILE A 225 -11.54 -6.01 -1.30
C ILE A 225 -13.02 -6.35 -1.35
N GLU A 226 -13.88 -5.58 -0.67
CA GLU A 226 -15.33 -5.82 -0.67
C GLU A 226 -15.89 -5.69 -2.10
N GLU A 227 -15.51 -4.63 -2.81
CA GLU A 227 -15.90 -4.39 -4.20
C GLU A 227 -15.44 -5.54 -5.11
N ALA A 228 -14.19 -6.00 -4.98
CA ALA A 228 -13.67 -7.07 -5.81
C ALA A 228 -14.37 -8.42 -5.55
N VAL A 229 -14.68 -8.74 -4.30
CA VAL A 229 -15.35 -10.00 -3.94
C VAL A 229 -16.78 -10.03 -4.46
N VAL A 230 -17.57 -8.98 -4.25
CA VAL A 230 -18.97 -8.89 -4.74
C VAL A 230 -19.05 -9.02 -6.26
N ASN A 231 -18.00 -8.56 -6.94
CA ASN A 231 -17.91 -8.57 -8.39
C ASN A 231 -17.33 -9.87 -8.97
N THR A 232 -16.95 -10.86 -8.16
CA THR A 232 -16.30 -12.09 -8.63
C THR A 232 -17.34 -13.19 -8.91
N PRO A 233 -17.38 -13.77 -10.12
CA PRO A 233 -18.19 -14.95 -10.40
C PRO A 233 -17.75 -16.13 -9.52
N VAL A 234 -18.70 -16.91 -9.02
CA VAL A 234 -18.42 -18.17 -8.35
C VAL A 234 -18.19 -19.23 -9.42
N THR A 235 -16.99 -19.81 -9.42
CA THR A 235 -16.56 -20.87 -10.34
C THR A 235 -16.47 -22.23 -9.67
N GLU A 236 -16.69 -22.29 -8.36
CA GLU A 236 -16.74 -23.51 -7.58
C GLU A 236 -17.93 -24.37 -8.05
N ASP A 237 -17.63 -25.56 -8.59
CA ASP A 237 -18.55 -26.44 -9.31
C ASP A 237 -18.65 -27.85 -8.71
N HIS A 238 -18.03 -28.09 -7.55
CA HIS A 238 -18.04 -29.37 -6.86
C HIS A 238 -18.86 -29.27 -5.58
N GLY A 239 -19.69 -30.28 -5.35
CA GLY A 239 -20.42 -30.45 -4.11
C GLY A 239 -21.65 -29.57 -3.94
N GLU A 240 -22.35 -29.81 -2.84
CA GLU A 240 -23.45 -28.97 -2.37
C GLU A 240 -22.93 -27.69 -1.73
N ALA A 241 -23.80 -26.69 -1.52
CA ALA A 241 -23.40 -25.36 -1.03
C ALA A 241 -22.71 -25.38 0.35
N ASP A 242 -22.95 -26.41 1.16
CA ASP A 242 -22.29 -26.63 2.46
C ASP A 242 -20.89 -27.24 2.35
N GLU A 243 -20.52 -27.78 1.18
CA GLU A 243 -19.19 -28.31 0.87
C GLU A 243 -18.26 -27.25 0.26
N TRP A 244 -18.82 -26.09 -0.11
CA TRP A 244 -18.06 -25.02 -0.75
C TRP A 244 -17.02 -24.41 0.19
N VAL A 245 -15.78 -24.29 -0.29
CA VAL A 245 -14.66 -23.70 0.44
C VAL A 245 -14.49 -22.21 0.18
N GLY A 246 -15.28 -21.63 -0.75
CA GLY A 246 -15.25 -20.20 -1.07
C GLY A 246 -13.98 -19.81 -1.83
N LEU A 247 -13.52 -20.68 -2.72
CA LEU A 247 -12.20 -20.59 -3.34
C LEU A 247 -11.96 -19.26 -4.05
N ASP A 248 -12.96 -18.75 -4.77
CA ASP A 248 -12.84 -17.53 -5.57
C ASP A 248 -12.74 -16.28 -4.71
N ALA A 249 -13.56 -16.17 -3.67
CA ALA A 249 -13.45 -15.08 -2.70
C ALA A 249 -12.07 -15.07 -2.04
N VAL A 250 -11.57 -16.25 -1.66
CA VAL A 250 -10.26 -16.40 -1.04
C VAL A 250 -9.12 -16.05 -2.01
N ARG A 251 -9.21 -16.42 -3.29
CA ARG A 251 -8.24 -16.02 -4.34
C ARG A 251 -8.21 -14.51 -4.51
N VAL A 252 -9.38 -13.87 -4.56
CA VAL A 252 -9.50 -12.40 -4.66
C VAL A 252 -8.84 -11.73 -3.46
N VAL A 253 -9.23 -12.10 -2.24
CA VAL A 253 -8.68 -11.52 -1.01
C VAL A 253 -7.16 -11.70 -0.96
N ARG A 254 -6.64 -12.90 -1.24
CA ARG A 254 -5.19 -13.17 -1.23
C ARG A 254 -4.42 -12.44 -2.32
N SER A 255 -5.06 -12.07 -3.42
CA SER A 255 -4.42 -11.28 -4.47
C SER A 255 -4.02 -9.87 -4.02
N TYR A 256 -4.64 -9.35 -2.95
CA TYR A 256 -4.25 -8.09 -2.30
C TYR A 256 -3.13 -8.26 -1.27
N ASP A 257 -2.74 -9.50 -0.93
CA ASP A 257 -1.76 -9.81 0.12
C ASP A 257 -2.05 -9.06 1.44
N PRO A 258 -3.20 -9.30 2.11
CA PRO A 258 -3.59 -8.52 3.27
C PRO A 258 -2.70 -8.78 4.49
N CYS A 259 -2.13 -7.72 5.07
CA CYS A 259 -1.46 -7.75 6.36
C CYS A 259 -2.37 -7.17 7.45
N LEU A 260 -3.06 -8.03 8.21
CA LEU A 260 -4.03 -7.57 9.21
C LEU A 260 -3.38 -6.87 10.41
N SER A 261 -2.19 -7.29 10.83
CA SER A 261 -1.39 -6.59 11.85
C SER A 261 -0.95 -5.19 11.39
N CYS A 262 -0.81 -5.00 10.07
CA CYS A 262 -0.55 -3.69 9.48
C CYS A 262 -1.82 -2.81 9.44
N THR A 263 -3.01 -3.37 9.62
CA THR A 263 -4.29 -2.65 9.45
C THR A 263 -4.76 -2.01 10.75
N VAL A 264 -4.54 -2.70 11.87
CA VAL A 264 -4.99 -2.26 13.20
C VAL A 264 -3.80 -2.32 14.14
N HIS A 265 -3.46 -1.16 14.71
CA HIS A 265 -2.39 -1.01 15.68
C HIS A 265 -3.02 -0.55 17.00
N ALA A 266 -3.26 -1.47 17.92
CA ALA A 266 -3.84 -1.16 19.22
C ALA A 266 -2.74 -1.12 20.29
N TYR A 267 -2.60 0.02 20.96
CA TYR A 267 -1.81 0.13 22.17
C TYR A 267 -2.74 0.39 23.35
N ILE A 268 -2.78 -0.56 24.29
CA ILE A 268 -3.58 -0.46 25.50
C ILE A 268 -2.61 -0.23 26.65
N GLY A 269 -2.30 1.04 26.94
CA GLY A 269 -1.30 1.44 27.92
C GLY A 269 -1.45 0.71 29.27
N GLY A 270 -0.34 0.18 29.78
CA GLY A 270 -0.22 -0.41 31.13
C GLY A 270 -1.12 -1.61 31.45
N ARG A 271 -1.89 -2.16 30.49
CA ARG A 271 -2.81 -3.27 30.72
C ARG A 271 -2.53 -4.42 29.76
N TYR A 272 -2.39 -5.62 30.32
CA TYR A 272 -2.17 -6.86 29.58
C TYR A 272 -3.49 -7.42 29.05
N VAL A 273 -3.59 -7.69 27.74
CA VAL A 273 -4.75 -8.39 27.16
C VAL A 273 -4.63 -9.88 27.47
N LYS A 274 -5.31 -10.35 28.52
CA LYS A 274 -5.28 -11.77 28.94
C LYS A 274 -6.05 -12.72 28.02
N ARG A 275 -6.98 -12.22 27.20
CA ARG A 275 -7.74 -13.00 26.21
C ARG A 275 -8.35 -12.06 25.18
N SER A 276 -8.11 -12.32 23.90
CA SER A 276 -8.86 -11.74 22.78
C SER A 276 -9.96 -12.72 22.39
N ALA A 277 -11.22 -12.27 22.35
CA ALA A 277 -12.36 -13.06 21.88
C ALA A 277 -12.36 -13.27 20.35
N THR A 278 -11.39 -12.71 19.64
CA THR A 278 -11.13 -12.91 18.22
C THR A 278 -9.69 -13.35 18.04
N GLY A 279 -9.48 -14.56 17.52
CA GLY A 279 -8.17 -15.19 17.36
C GLY A 279 -7.27 -14.50 16.33
N TYR A 280 -6.80 -13.29 16.63
CA TYR A 280 -5.70 -12.66 15.93
C TYR A 280 -4.54 -12.46 16.90
N CYS A 281 -3.42 -13.06 16.53
CA CYS A 281 -2.13 -12.92 17.17
C CYS A 281 -1.68 -11.46 17.01
N MET A 282 -1.62 -10.72 18.12
CA MET A 282 -0.79 -9.51 18.22
C MET A 282 0.58 -9.98 18.70
N LEU A 283 1.59 -9.87 17.84
CA LEU A 283 3.00 -9.90 18.24
C LEU A 283 3.42 -8.51 18.69
#